data_AF-A0A3C0VPL7-F1
#
_entry.id   AF-A0A3C0VPL7-F1
#
_cell.length_a   1.000
_cell.length_b   1.000
_cell.length_c   1.000
_cell.angle_alpha   90.00
_cell.angle_beta   90.00
_cell.angle_gamma   90.00
#
_symmetry.space_group_name_H-M   'P 1'
#
loop_
_entity.id
_entity.type
_entity.pdbx_description
1 polymer ?
#
loop_
_entity_poly.entity_id
_entity_poly.type
_entity_poly.pdbx_seq_one_letter_code
_entity_poly.pdbx_strand_id
1 'polypeptide(L)'
;GIVVNDTARTSHPDIYAAGDCTQHPNDLLGRRLRLESVQNAIEQGKAAASDILGAPVAYHQIPWFWSDQYDVKLQIVGMSGDHDSVVTRGDLNSRSFAVFYFKGNQLTAVDAVNRPGEFMVAKKLVHRAAEGDVFDPEKLSDENLSAKDLMAL
;
A
#
# COMPACT_ATOMS: atom_id res chain seq x y z
N GLY A 1 16.57 11.35 -0.09
CA GLY A 1 15.72 12.01 0.93
C GLY A 1 16.48 12.10 2.23
N ILE A 2 15.95 12.82 3.22
CA ILE A 2 16.46 12.86 4.60
C ILE A 2 16.19 11.51 5.24
N VAL A 3 17.23 10.82 5.71
CA VAL A 3 17.07 9.52 6.37
C VAL A 3 16.45 9.72 7.74
N VAL A 4 15.37 8.99 8.00
CA VAL A 4 14.70 8.94 9.30
C VAL A 4 14.56 7.49 9.76
N ASN A 5 14.37 7.29 11.07
CA ASN A 5 13.93 6.02 11.63
C ASN A 5 12.40 5.82 11.44
N ASP A 6 11.87 4.76 12.02
CA ASP A 6 10.45 4.40 12.05
C ASP A 6 9.56 5.38 12.85
N THR A 7 10.14 6.24 13.68
CA THR A 7 9.43 7.32 14.41
C THR A 7 9.64 8.70 13.78
N ALA A 8 10.11 8.77 12.53
CA ALA A 8 10.36 10.02 11.77
C ALA A 8 11.48 10.92 12.33
N ARG A 9 12.31 10.39 13.24
CA ARG A 9 13.50 11.07 13.79
C ARG A 9 14.69 10.92 12.86
N THR A 10 15.45 12.01 12.68
CA THR A 10 16.69 12.01 11.88
C THR A 10 17.87 11.44 12.69
N SER A 11 19.10 11.54 12.17
CA SER A 11 20.32 11.19 12.92
C SER A 11 20.59 12.11 14.12
N HIS A 12 19.99 13.30 14.17
CA HIS A 12 20.07 14.18 15.33
C HIS A 12 18.84 13.96 16.24
N PRO A 13 19.02 13.76 17.56
CA PRO A 13 17.94 13.34 18.46
C PRO A 13 16.75 14.32 18.51
N ASP A 14 17.02 15.61 18.35
CA ASP A 14 16.00 16.67 18.44
C ASP A 14 15.46 17.15 17.07
N ILE A 15 15.87 16.50 15.97
CA ILE A 15 15.46 16.92 14.60
C ILE A 15 14.65 15.80 13.96
N TYR A 16 13.46 16.16 13.47
CA TYR A 16 12.53 15.29 12.78
C TYR A 16 12.35 15.73 11.33
N ALA A 17 12.00 14.79 10.46
CA ALA A 17 11.56 15.08 9.10
C ALA A 17 10.38 14.16 8.77
N ALA A 18 9.39 14.67 8.02
CA ALA A 18 8.19 13.92 7.66
C ALA A 18 7.75 14.22 6.23
N GLY A 19 7.10 13.24 5.58
CA GLY A 19 6.52 13.39 4.24
C GLY A 19 7.52 13.15 3.10
N ASP A 20 7.31 13.83 1.98
CA ASP A 20 7.94 13.57 0.68
C ASP A 20 9.48 13.62 0.69
N CYS A 21 10.05 14.42 1.60
CA CYS A 21 11.49 14.61 1.69
C CYS A 21 12.20 13.42 2.37
N THR A 22 11.48 12.49 3.01
CA THR A 22 12.08 11.48 3.89
C THR A 22 12.39 10.16 3.20
N GLN A 23 13.40 9.46 3.72
CA GLN A 23 13.69 8.07 3.42
C GLN A 23 13.57 7.26 4.72
N HIS A 24 12.46 6.54 4.88
CA HIS A 24 12.08 5.84 6.11
C HIS A 24 12.15 4.32 5.92
N PRO A 25 12.39 3.53 6.98
CA PRO A 25 12.30 2.07 6.90
C PRO A 25 10.84 1.63 6.78
N ASN A 26 10.60 0.47 6.17
CA ASN A 26 9.31 -0.21 6.20
C ASN A 26 9.55 -1.71 6.38
N ASP A 27 9.25 -2.21 7.58
CA ASP A 27 9.59 -3.58 7.97
C ASP A 27 8.74 -4.62 7.23
N LEU A 28 7.47 -4.31 6.91
CA LEU A 28 6.61 -5.17 6.10
C LEU A 28 7.16 -5.40 4.69
N LEU A 29 7.85 -4.40 4.12
CA LEU A 29 8.45 -4.50 2.79
C LEU A 29 9.95 -4.82 2.82
N GLY A 30 10.55 -4.96 4.01
CA GLY A 30 11.97 -5.25 4.19
C GLY A 30 12.93 -4.25 3.53
N ARG A 31 12.49 -3.00 3.31
CA ARG A 31 13.27 -1.99 2.57
C ARG A 31 12.97 -0.57 3.04
N ARG A 32 13.83 0.38 2.66
CA ARG A 32 13.56 1.81 2.87
C ARG A 32 12.74 2.38 1.71
N LEU A 33 11.83 3.30 2.02
CA LEU A 33 10.94 3.93 1.06
C LEU A 33 11.10 5.45 1.08
N ARG A 34 10.78 6.07 -0.07
CA ARG A 34 10.52 7.51 -0.21
C ARG A 34 9.21 7.64 -0.95
N LEU A 35 8.20 8.19 -0.28
CA LEU A 35 6.82 8.21 -0.76
C LEU A 35 6.33 9.66 -0.86
N GLU A 36 5.66 9.98 -1.95
CA GLU A 36 5.10 11.30 -2.24
C GLU A 36 3.57 11.21 -2.19
N SER A 37 3.02 11.05 -0.99
CA SER A 37 1.58 10.86 -0.80
C SER A 37 1.06 11.53 0.45
N VAL A 38 -0.20 11.96 0.38
CA VAL A 38 -0.92 12.57 1.51
C VAL A 38 -0.93 11.63 2.71
N GLN A 39 -1.23 10.34 2.51
CA GLN A 39 -1.25 9.37 3.60
C GLN A 39 0.13 9.23 4.25
N ASN A 40 1.21 9.14 3.46
CA ASN A 40 2.57 9.06 3.99
C ASN A 40 2.91 10.29 4.85
N ALA A 41 2.59 11.49 4.38
CA ALA A 41 2.82 12.72 5.12
C ALA A 41 2.05 12.77 6.44
N ILE A 42 0.77 12.37 6.43
CA ILE A 42 -0.08 12.32 7.63
C ILE A 42 0.48 11.32 8.65
N GLU A 43 0.81 10.10 8.24
CA GLU A 43 1.23 9.04 9.17
C GLU A 43 2.64 9.30 9.73
N GLN A 44 3.58 9.81 8.93
CA GLN A 44 4.88 10.23 9.47
C GLN A 44 4.75 11.43 10.42
N GLY A 45 3.84 12.37 10.14
CA GLY A 45 3.56 13.48 11.05
C GLY A 45 3.02 13.01 12.41
N LYS A 46 2.13 12.01 12.40
CA LYS A 46 1.66 11.35 13.63
C LYS A 46 2.79 10.65 14.38
N ALA A 47 3.63 9.88 13.69
CA ALA A 47 4.76 9.18 14.29
C ALA A 47 5.74 10.15 14.97
N ALA A 48 6.10 11.25 14.29
CA ALA A 48 6.94 12.30 14.86
C ALA A 48 6.31 12.94 16.12
N ALA A 49 5.02 13.30 16.06
CA ALA A 49 4.32 13.90 17.19
C ALA A 49 4.23 12.95 18.39
N SER A 50 3.92 11.68 18.15
CA SER A 50 3.89 10.62 19.17
C SER A 50 5.24 10.44 19.86
N ASP A 51 6.34 10.45 19.11
CA ASP A 51 7.69 10.34 19.65
C ASP A 51 8.08 11.57 20.47
N ILE A 52 7.79 12.78 19.99
CA ILE A 52 7.99 14.05 20.72
C ILE A 52 7.24 14.07 22.05
N LEU A 53 6.04 13.48 22.11
CA LEU A 53 5.20 13.40 23.31
C LEU A 53 5.61 12.25 24.26
N GLY A 54 6.68 11.50 23.95
CA GLY A 54 7.16 10.40 24.78
C GLY A 54 6.34 9.11 24.67
N ALA A 55 5.51 8.96 23.62
CA ALA A 55 4.70 7.78 23.34
C ALA A 55 4.95 7.30 21.90
N PRO A 56 6.18 6.85 21.57
CA PRO A 56 6.57 6.55 20.19
C PRO A 56 5.69 5.47 19.56
N VAL A 57 5.29 5.71 18.33
CA VAL A 57 4.56 4.75 17.48
C VAL A 57 5.30 4.61 16.17
N ALA A 58 5.75 3.39 15.87
CA ALA A 58 6.46 3.10 14.64
C ALA A 58 5.52 3.22 13.42
N TYR A 59 5.98 3.90 12.38
CA TYR A 59 5.33 3.95 11.08
C TYR A 59 5.82 2.80 10.18
N HIS A 60 4.93 1.86 9.87
CA HIS A 60 5.24 0.68 9.05
C HIS A 60 4.05 0.23 8.17
N GLN A 61 3.22 1.15 7.68
CA GLN A 61 2.04 0.78 6.88
C GLN A 61 2.38 0.40 5.44
N ILE A 62 1.59 -0.49 4.83
CA ILE A 62 1.60 -0.71 3.37
C ILE A 62 1.15 0.59 2.68
N PRO A 63 1.93 1.15 1.72
CA PRO A 63 1.57 2.38 1.03
C PRO A 63 0.26 2.23 0.27
N TRP A 64 -0.53 3.30 0.24
CA TRP A 64 -1.69 3.39 -0.66
C TRP A 64 -1.87 4.83 -1.14
N PHE A 65 -2.49 4.98 -2.31
CA PHE A 65 -2.71 6.26 -2.98
C PHE A 65 -4.04 6.26 -3.74
N TRP A 66 -4.45 7.43 -4.22
CA TRP A 66 -5.57 7.54 -5.15
C TRP A 66 -5.32 8.64 -6.18
N SER A 67 -5.96 8.50 -7.33
CA SER A 67 -6.03 9.54 -8.35
C SER A 67 -7.46 9.65 -8.84
N ASP A 68 -7.94 10.88 -8.98
CA ASP A 68 -9.20 11.19 -9.65
C ASP A 68 -8.89 11.79 -11.02
N GLN A 69 -9.35 11.13 -12.08
CA GLN A 69 -9.15 11.58 -13.47
C GLN A 69 -10.47 11.43 -14.20
N TYR A 70 -11.10 12.55 -14.58
CA TYR A 70 -12.45 12.55 -15.16
C TYR A 70 -13.47 11.82 -14.24
N ASP A 71 -14.23 10.88 -14.82
CA ASP A 71 -15.17 9.98 -14.16
C ASP A 71 -14.50 8.71 -13.59
N VAL A 72 -13.17 8.66 -13.57
CA VAL A 72 -12.40 7.52 -13.11
C VAL A 72 -11.75 7.80 -11.76
N LYS A 73 -12.11 6.97 -10.78
CA LYS A 73 -11.43 6.90 -9.49
C LYS A 73 -10.49 5.70 -9.46
N LEU A 74 -9.18 5.99 -9.43
CA LEU A 74 -8.13 4.99 -9.26
C LEU A 74 -7.69 4.96 -7.80
N GLN A 75 -7.67 3.79 -7.19
CA GLN A 75 -7.16 3.56 -5.84
C GLN A 75 -6.11 2.46 -5.87
N ILE A 76 -4.95 2.72 -5.28
CA ILE A 76 -3.76 1.87 -5.35
C ILE A 76 -3.35 1.47 -3.95
N VAL A 77 -2.96 0.21 -3.75
CA VAL A 77 -2.30 -0.25 -2.52
C VAL A 77 -1.10 -1.12 -2.86
N GLY A 78 -0.02 -1.00 -2.09
CA GLY A 78 1.22 -1.74 -2.29
C GLY A 78 2.18 -1.05 -3.26
N MET A 79 3.17 -1.81 -3.71
CA MET A 79 4.23 -1.35 -4.62
C MET A 79 4.32 -2.27 -5.82
N SER A 80 3.80 -1.85 -6.97
CA SER A 80 3.78 -2.67 -8.18
C SER A 80 5.13 -2.75 -8.91
N GLY A 81 6.09 -1.87 -8.62
CA GLY A 81 7.29 -1.67 -9.46
C GLY A 81 8.16 -2.91 -9.74
N ASP A 82 8.14 -3.92 -8.87
CA ASP A 82 8.99 -5.10 -8.98
C ASP A 82 8.26 -6.36 -9.53
N HIS A 83 6.97 -6.23 -9.86
CA HIS A 83 6.13 -7.34 -10.31
C HIS A 83 6.69 -8.05 -11.56
N ASP A 84 6.40 -9.35 -11.68
CA ASP A 84 6.69 -10.17 -12.87
C ASP A 84 5.44 -10.76 -13.51
N SER A 85 4.29 -10.67 -12.84
CA SER A 85 3.01 -11.12 -13.35
C SER A 85 1.86 -10.27 -12.82
N VAL A 86 0.75 -10.26 -13.57
CA VAL A 86 -0.47 -9.55 -13.21
C VAL A 86 -1.68 -10.42 -13.50
N VAL A 87 -2.74 -10.24 -12.70
CA VAL A 87 -4.06 -10.80 -12.97
C VAL A 87 -5.10 -9.70 -12.90
N THR A 88 -5.96 -9.66 -13.92
CA THR A 88 -7.04 -8.68 -14.02
C THR A 88 -8.36 -9.31 -13.60
N ARG A 89 -9.11 -8.56 -12.79
CA ARG A 89 -10.48 -8.86 -12.39
C ARG A 89 -11.42 -7.83 -13.03
N GLY A 90 -12.35 -8.30 -13.85
CA GLY A 90 -13.25 -7.46 -14.63
C GLY A 90 -12.70 -7.10 -16.02
N ASP A 91 -13.40 -6.20 -16.71
CA ASP A 91 -13.09 -5.80 -18.09
C ASP A 91 -12.39 -4.45 -18.14
N LEU A 92 -11.20 -4.40 -18.74
CA LEU A 92 -10.41 -3.18 -18.93
C LEU A 92 -11.14 -2.12 -19.78
N ASN A 93 -12.02 -2.55 -20.70
CA ASN A 93 -12.79 -1.64 -21.55
C ASN A 93 -13.95 -0.97 -20.82
N SER A 94 -14.37 -1.52 -19.67
CA SER A 94 -15.50 -1.02 -18.88
C SER A 94 -15.17 0.17 -17.98
N ARG A 95 -13.88 0.51 -17.82
CA ARG A 95 -13.38 1.44 -16.79
C ARG A 95 -13.79 1.06 -15.36
N SER A 96 -14.05 -0.23 -15.11
CA SER A 96 -14.38 -0.78 -13.80
C SER A 96 -13.73 -2.15 -13.61
N PHE A 97 -12.51 -2.17 -13.09
CA PHE A 97 -11.69 -3.37 -12.95
C PHE A 97 -10.67 -3.24 -11.81
N ALA A 98 -10.04 -4.35 -11.44
CA ALA A 98 -8.89 -4.36 -10.54
C ALA A 98 -7.74 -5.17 -11.15
N VAL A 99 -6.50 -4.69 -10.99
CA VAL A 99 -5.28 -5.38 -11.43
C VAL A 99 -4.49 -5.76 -10.19
N PHE A 100 -4.24 -7.06 -10.03
CA PHE A 100 -3.45 -7.63 -8.94
C PHE A 100 -2.04 -7.92 -9.45
N TYR A 101 -1.03 -7.37 -8.77
CA TYR A 101 0.37 -7.47 -9.18
C TYR A 101 1.12 -8.48 -8.32
N PHE A 102 1.87 -9.37 -8.95
CA PHE A 102 2.59 -10.44 -8.29
C PHE A 102 4.09 -10.40 -8.54
N LYS A 103 4.86 -10.78 -7.51
CA LYS A 103 6.27 -11.14 -7.62
C LYS A 103 6.41 -12.62 -7.29
N GLY A 104 6.62 -13.47 -8.29
CA GLY A 104 6.51 -14.91 -8.11
C GLY A 104 5.08 -15.27 -7.66
N ASN A 105 4.92 -15.85 -6.48
CA ASN A 105 3.61 -16.17 -5.89
C ASN A 105 3.11 -15.10 -4.90
N GLN A 106 3.87 -14.04 -4.65
CA GLN A 106 3.51 -13.04 -3.66
C GLN A 106 2.70 -11.90 -4.27
N LEU A 107 1.51 -11.62 -3.72
CA LEU A 107 0.75 -10.42 -4.08
C LEU A 107 1.48 -9.17 -3.52
N THR A 108 1.80 -8.21 -4.39
CA THR A 108 2.63 -7.04 -4.03
C THR A 108 1.88 -5.71 -4.09
N ALA A 109 0.88 -5.63 -4.96
CA ALA A 109 0.06 -4.44 -5.12
C ALA A 109 -1.28 -4.75 -5.79
N VAL A 110 -2.22 -3.81 -5.66
CA VAL A 110 -3.47 -3.81 -6.42
C VAL A 110 -3.80 -2.39 -6.85
N ASP A 111 -4.17 -2.24 -8.13
CA ASP A 111 -4.79 -1.04 -8.68
C ASP A 111 -6.27 -1.30 -8.92
N ALA A 112 -7.15 -0.53 -8.29
CA ALA A 112 -8.59 -0.65 -8.43
C ALA A 112 -9.18 0.60 -9.09
N VAL A 113 -9.78 0.40 -10.27
CA VAL A 113 -10.38 1.46 -11.09
C VAL A 113 -11.89 1.35 -10.94
N ASN A 114 -12.52 2.35 -10.32
CA ASN A 114 -13.97 2.36 -10.01
C ASN A 114 -14.47 1.11 -9.27
N ARG A 115 -13.59 0.47 -8.49
CA ARG A 115 -13.82 -0.77 -7.73
C ARG A 115 -13.48 -0.58 -6.24
N PRO A 116 -14.26 0.25 -5.50
CA PRO A 116 -13.94 0.56 -4.10
C PRO A 116 -14.06 -0.65 -3.17
N GLY A 117 -14.90 -1.63 -3.49
CA GLY A 117 -15.02 -2.87 -2.72
C GLY A 117 -13.74 -3.70 -2.78
N GLU A 118 -13.23 -3.91 -3.99
CA GLU A 118 -11.96 -4.59 -4.25
C GLU A 118 -10.79 -3.84 -3.62
N PHE A 119 -10.74 -2.50 -3.69
CA PHE A 119 -9.71 -1.72 -3.00
C PHE A 119 -9.70 -1.96 -1.47
N MET A 120 -10.88 -1.99 -0.84
CA MET A 120 -10.96 -2.21 0.60
C MET A 120 -10.46 -3.59 1.02
N VAL A 121 -10.69 -4.60 0.20
CA VAL A 121 -10.21 -5.96 0.43
C VAL A 121 -8.72 -6.08 0.11
N ALA A 122 -8.27 -5.47 -0.99
CA ALA A 122 -6.88 -5.44 -1.41
C ALA A 122 -5.95 -4.90 -0.32
N LYS A 123 -6.37 -3.88 0.45
CA LYS A 123 -5.59 -3.39 1.59
C LYS A 123 -5.25 -4.48 2.60
N LYS A 124 -6.18 -5.41 2.85
CA LYS A 124 -5.95 -6.54 3.76
C LYS A 124 -5.12 -7.64 3.09
N LEU A 125 -5.42 -7.95 1.84
CA LEU A 125 -4.70 -9.00 1.10
C LEU A 125 -3.22 -8.64 0.92
N VAL A 126 -2.89 -7.42 0.51
CA VAL A 126 -1.50 -6.98 0.35
C VAL A 126 -0.76 -6.94 1.69
N HIS A 127 -1.44 -6.59 2.79
CA HIS A 127 -0.85 -6.65 4.12
C HIS A 127 -0.51 -8.09 4.54
N ARG A 128 -1.49 -8.99 4.43
CA ARG A 128 -1.31 -10.43 4.73
C ARG A 128 -0.24 -11.06 3.84
N ALA A 129 -0.20 -10.65 2.58
CA ALA A 129 0.85 -11.03 1.65
C ALA A 129 2.24 -10.59 2.13
N ALA A 130 2.39 -9.35 2.62
CA ALA A 130 3.64 -8.90 3.21
C ALA A 130 4.03 -9.69 4.47
N GLU A 131 3.06 -10.32 5.14
CA GLU A 131 3.26 -11.22 6.28
C GLU A 131 3.50 -12.70 5.86
N GLY A 132 3.44 -13.01 4.57
CA GLY A 132 3.78 -14.32 4.00
C GLY A 132 2.60 -15.13 3.48
N ASP A 133 1.36 -14.61 3.51
CA ASP A 133 0.23 -15.29 2.89
C ASP A 133 0.36 -15.31 1.37
N VAL A 134 -0.03 -16.43 0.76
CA VAL A 134 -0.03 -16.63 -0.70
C VAL A 134 -1.47 -16.74 -1.18
N PHE A 135 -1.77 -16.04 -2.28
CA PHE A 135 -3.11 -16.00 -2.86
C PHE A 135 -3.12 -16.65 -4.23
N ASP A 136 -4.18 -17.41 -4.51
CA ASP A 136 -4.41 -18.03 -5.81
C ASP A 136 -4.85 -16.95 -6.83
N PRO A 137 -4.04 -16.68 -7.87
CA PRO A 137 -4.38 -15.65 -8.85
C PRO A 137 -5.69 -15.93 -9.58
N GLU A 138 -6.05 -17.20 -9.83
CA GLU A 138 -7.29 -17.55 -10.52
C GLU A 138 -8.52 -17.11 -9.73
N LYS A 139 -8.49 -17.31 -8.40
CA LYS A 139 -9.56 -16.84 -7.51
C LYS A 139 -9.66 -15.31 -7.46
N LEU A 140 -8.53 -14.60 -7.52
CA LEU A 140 -8.56 -13.14 -7.52
C LEU A 140 -9.21 -12.58 -8.81
N SER A 141 -9.00 -13.21 -9.96
CA SER A 141 -9.69 -12.84 -11.22
C SER A 141 -11.16 -13.21 -11.29
N ASP A 142 -11.64 -14.19 -10.52
CA ASP A 142 -12.97 -14.77 -10.69
C ASP A 142 -14.10 -13.82 -10.29
N GLU A 143 -14.79 -13.22 -11.27
CA GLU A 143 -15.92 -12.31 -11.03
C GLU A 143 -17.15 -12.98 -10.39
N ASN A 144 -17.19 -14.31 -10.25
CA ASN A 144 -18.24 -15.00 -9.49
C ASN A 144 -18.05 -14.88 -7.97
N LEU A 145 -16.82 -14.63 -7.49
CA LEU A 145 -16.56 -14.33 -6.08
C LEU A 145 -16.88 -12.86 -5.81
N SER A 146 -17.60 -12.52 -4.75
CA SER A 146 -17.76 -11.13 -4.37
C SER A 146 -16.45 -10.56 -3.80
N ALA A 147 -16.32 -9.23 -3.75
CA ALA A 147 -15.18 -8.60 -3.07
C ALA A 147 -15.05 -9.08 -1.60
N LYS A 148 -16.17 -9.38 -0.93
CA LYS A 148 -16.17 -9.92 0.43
C LYS A 148 -15.61 -11.34 0.48
N ASP A 149 -15.89 -12.18 -0.52
CA ASP A 149 -15.38 -13.55 -0.59
C ASP A 149 -13.86 -13.55 -0.78
N LEU A 150 -13.32 -12.60 -1.54
CA LEU A 150 -11.87 -12.40 -1.67
C LEU A 150 -11.19 -12.13 -0.31
N MET A 151 -11.89 -11.52 0.65
CA MET A 151 -11.35 -11.26 1.99
C MET A 151 -11.12 -12.53 2.81
N ALA A 152 -11.83 -13.62 2.47
CA ALA A 152 -11.79 -14.89 3.18
C ALA A 152 -10.81 -15.90 2.58
N LEU A 153 -10.12 -15.55 1.48
CA LEU A 153 -9.01 -16.34 0.93
C LEU A 153 -7.84 -16.38 1.91
#